data_AF-A0A4C1U862-F1
#
_entry.id   AF-A0A4C1U862-F1
#
_cell.length_a   1.000
_cell.length_b   1.000
_cell.length_c   1.000
_cell.angle_alpha   90.00
_cell.angle_beta   90.00
_cell.angle_gamma   90.00
#
_symmetry.space_group_name_H-M   'P 1'
#
loop_
_entity.id
_entity.type
_entity.pdbx_description
1 polymer ?
#
loop_
_entity_poly.entity_id
_entity_poly.type
_entity_poly.pdbx_seq_one_letter_code
_entity_poly.pdbx_strand_id
1 'polypeptide(L)'
;MVSVLQESAPSYTMVKNGLAYFNKDESCEDDPRPGRPVTVVTENVRKVEKLVLADRRIKLWQIAEELQISKERVGEIIRAYEYEKNQCALGTKMLTPFDKQRRLQTRGILELVGDNIDEICDRIVTVDETWVRQYDPNLNRSPCNGRKRRKAAEEIRGSKSASKFMATIFGIVKVFY
;
A
#
# COMPACT_ATOMS: atom_id res chain seq x y z
N MET A 1 -42.60 -29.07 -24.20
CA MET A 1 -41.36 -28.84 -23.44
C MET A 1 -40.60 -30.14 -23.20
N VAL A 2 -41.22 -31.15 -22.57
CA VAL A 2 -40.64 -32.51 -22.42
C VAL A 2 -40.36 -33.20 -23.77
N SER A 3 -41.18 -32.95 -24.78
CA SER A 3 -40.96 -33.44 -26.15
C SER A 3 -39.72 -32.87 -26.86
N VAL A 4 -39.17 -31.75 -26.37
CA VAL A 4 -38.03 -31.03 -26.99
C VAL A 4 -36.77 -31.16 -26.14
N LEU A 5 -36.90 -31.09 -24.80
CA LEU A 5 -35.78 -31.09 -23.86
C LEU A 5 -35.56 -32.43 -23.13
N GLN A 6 -36.47 -33.40 -23.31
CA GLN A 6 -36.41 -34.74 -22.71
C GLN A 6 -36.06 -34.70 -21.21
N GLU A 7 -34.94 -35.31 -20.80
CA GLU A 7 -34.49 -35.39 -19.40
C GLU A 7 -34.00 -34.06 -18.82
N SER A 8 -33.68 -33.08 -19.67
CA SER A 8 -33.28 -31.73 -19.23
C SER A 8 -34.48 -30.79 -19.05
N ALA A 9 -35.70 -31.29 -19.22
CA ALA A 9 -36.91 -30.49 -19.04
C ALA A 9 -37.12 -30.13 -17.56
N PRO A 10 -37.42 -28.86 -17.23
CA PRO A 10 -37.80 -28.47 -15.88
C PRO A 10 -39.05 -29.24 -15.42
N SER A 11 -39.14 -29.52 -14.13
CA SER A 11 -40.30 -30.22 -13.58
C SER A 11 -41.58 -29.40 -13.75
N TYR A 12 -42.73 -30.08 -13.80
CA TYR A 12 -44.04 -29.43 -13.92
C TYR A 12 -44.28 -28.38 -12.81
N THR A 13 -43.83 -28.66 -11.58
CA THR A 13 -43.95 -27.73 -10.45
C THR A 13 -43.06 -26.50 -10.64
N MET A 14 -41.87 -26.65 -11.20
CA MET A 14 -40.96 -25.55 -11.51
C MET A 14 -41.57 -24.61 -12.56
N VAL A 15 -42.15 -25.17 -13.63
CA VAL A 15 -42.84 -24.39 -14.68
C VAL A 15 -44.06 -23.66 -14.13
N LYS A 16 -44.88 -24.36 -13.32
CA LYS A 16 -46.09 -23.78 -12.71
C LYS A 16 -45.74 -22.64 -11.76
N ASN A 17 -44.70 -22.79 -10.94
CA ASN A 17 -44.23 -21.75 -10.04
C ASN A 17 -43.64 -20.58 -10.81
N GLY A 18 -42.77 -20.84 -11.80
CA GLY A 18 -42.19 -19.80 -12.65
C GLY A 18 -43.24 -18.95 -13.37
N LEU A 19 -44.29 -19.58 -13.91
CA LEU A 19 -45.41 -18.85 -14.53
C LEU A 19 -46.18 -17.99 -13.51
N ALA A 20 -46.34 -18.47 -12.28
CA ALA A 20 -47.00 -17.72 -11.21
C ALA A 20 -46.17 -16.51 -10.72
N TYR A 21 -44.84 -16.62 -10.72
CA TYR A 21 -43.92 -15.50 -10.43
C TYR A 21 -43.88 -14.50 -11.59
N PHE A 22 -43.79 -14.97 -12.83
CA PHE A 22 -43.77 -14.12 -14.02
C PHE A 22 -45.04 -13.26 -14.19
N ASN A 23 -46.21 -13.80 -13.80
CA ASN A 23 -47.46 -13.03 -13.79
C ASN A 23 -47.56 -12.01 -12.64
N LYS A 24 -46.64 -12.06 -11.65
CA LYS A 24 -46.60 -11.15 -10.50
C LYS A 24 -45.50 -10.09 -10.64
N ASP A 25 -44.35 -10.47 -11.17
CA ASP A 25 -43.21 -9.61 -11.47
C ASP A 25 -42.67 -9.97 -12.86
N GLU A 26 -42.48 -8.98 -13.72
CA GLU A 26 -41.91 -9.16 -15.08
C GLU A 26 -40.38 -9.41 -15.08
N SER A 27 -39.77 -9.57 -13.90
CA SER A 27 -38.33 -9.83 -13.77
C SER A 27 -38.01 -11.29 -14.08
N CYS A 28 -37.08 -11.50 -15.01
CA CYS A 28 -36.53 -12.82 -15.33
C CYS A 28 -35.34 -13.22 -14.43
N GLU A 29 -34.86 -12.32 -13.57
CA GLU A 29 -33.70 -12.55 -12.70
C GLU A 29 -34.11 -13.16 -11.36
N ASP A 30 -33.27 -14.04 -10.83
CA ASP A 30 -33.46 -14.62 -9.50
C ASP A 30 -33.31 -13.54 -8.42
N ASP A 31 -34.21 -13.57 -7.43
CA ASP A 31 -34.08 -12.71 -6.24
C ASP A 31 -32.74 -12.93 -5.52
N PRO A 32 -32.19 -11.89 -4.87
CA PRO A 32 -30.95 -12.02 -4.11
C PRO A 32 -31.08 -13.14 -3.08
N ARG A 33 -30.36 -14.25 -3.30
CA ARG A 33 -30.34 -15.35 -2.33
C ARG A 33 -29.73 -14.86 -1.02
N PRO A 34 -30.42 -15.00 0.13
CA PRO A 34 -29.84 -14.68 1.42
C PRO A 34 -28.62 -15.58 1.65
N GLY A 35 -27.45 -14.96 1.68
CA GLY A 35 -26.18 -15.63 1.95
C GLY A 35 -25.99 -15.98 3.43
N ARG A 36 -24.79 -16.47 3.77
CA ARG A 36 -24.39 -16.76 5.15
C ARG A 36 -24.52 -15.49 6.03
N PRO A 37 -25.02 -15.59 7.28
CA PRO A 37 -25.23 -14.43 8.14
C PRO A 37 -23.93 -13.63 8.37
N VAL A 38 -24.00 -12.33 8.06
CA VAL A 38 -22.88 -11.35 8.02
C VAL A 38 -22.63 -10.70 9.39
N THR A 39 -23.42 -11.00 10.42
CA THR A 39 -23.34 -10.35 11.74
C THR A 39 -22.01 -10.60 12.47
N VAL A 40 -21.37 -11.75 12.28
CA VAL A 40 -20.02 -12.04 12.80
C VAL A 40 -18.94 -11.27 12.03
N VAL A 41 -19.22 -10.83 10.81
CA VAL A 41 -18.25 -10.14 9.95
C VAL A 41 -18.09 -8.68 10.39
N THR A 42 -19.17 -7.98 10.74
CA THR A 42 -19.13 -6.55 11.10
C THR A 42 -18.41 -6.27 12.42
N GLU A 43 -18.54 -7.15 13.42
CA GLU A 43 -17.81 -7.00 14.69
C GLU A 43 -16.30 -7.18 14.49
N ASN A 44 -15.91 -8.20 13.72
CA ASN A 44 -14.52 -8.52 13.45
C ASN A 44 -13.83 -7.45 12.62
N VAL A 45 -14.53 -6.84 11.66
CA VAL A 45 -14.04 -5.68 10.91
C VAL A 45 -13.63 -4.54 11.83
N ARG A 46 -14.52 -4.13 12.75
CA ARG A 46 -14.25 -3.00 13.67
C ARG A 46 -13.03 -3.28 14.55
N LYS A 47 -12.86 -4.53 14.97
CA LYS A 47 -11.68 -4.96 15.73
C LYS A 47 -10.40 -4.90 14.90
N VAL A 48 -10.44 -5.37 13.64
CA VAL A 48 -9.29 -5.26 12.72
C VAL A 48 -8.92 -3.79 12.50
N GLU A 49 -9.90 -2.93 12.25
CA GLU A 49 -9.68 -1.50 12.03
C GLU A 49 -9.02 -0.85 13.24
N LYS A 50 -9.50 -1.14 14.45
CA LYS A 50 -8.90 -0.63 15.69
C LYS A 50 -7.43 -1.06 15.85
N LEU A 51 -7.10 -2.31 15.52
CA LEU A 51 -5.73 -2.83 15.59
C LEU A 51 -4.81 -2.17 14.56
N VAL A 52 -5.28 -2.00 13.31
CA VAL A 52 -4.51 -1.36 12.22
C VAL A 52 -4.27 0.12 12.50
N LEU A 53 -5.25 0.83 13.07
CA LEU A 53 -5.10 2.23 13.44
C LEU A 53 -4.15 2.43 14.63
N ALA A 54 -4.14 1.51 15.60
CA ALA A 54 -3.23 1.54 16.74
C ALA A 54 -1.78 1.26 16.33
N ASP A 55 -1.56 0.24 15.49
CA ASP A 55 -0.24 -0.08 14.94
C ASP A 55 -0.32 -0.39 13.44
N ARG A 56 0.12 0.57 12.62
CA ARG A 56 0.17 0.43 11.16
C ARG A 56 1.21 -0.60 10.68
N ARG A 57 2.08 -1.11 11.56
CA ARG A 57 3.13 -2.10 11.23
C ARG A 57 2.75 -3.52 11.65
N ILE A 58 1.55 -3.72 12.17
CA ILE A 58 1.07 -5.03 12.61
C ILE A 58 1.08 -6.05 11.47
N LYS A 59 1.48 -7.29 11.78
CA LYS A 59 1.49 -8.38 10.80
C LYS A 59 0.13 -9.07 10.75
N LEU A 60 -0.26 -9.54 9.56
CA LEU A 60 -1.49 -10.30 9.32
C LEU A 60 -1.72 -11.45 10.31
N TRP A 61 -0.66 -12.17 10.70
CA TRP A 61 -0.78 -13.31 11.62
C TRP A 61 -1.03 -12.87 13.08
N GLN A 62 -0.55 -11.70 13.49
CA GLN A 62 -0.81 -11.16 14.83
C GLN A 62 -2.28 -10.78 14.97
N ILE A 63 -2.85 -10.17 13.93
CA ILE A 63 -4.30 -9.87 13.89
C ILE A 63 -5.11 -11.17 13.90
N ALA A 64 -4.69 -12.19 13.14
CA ALA A 64 -5.35 -13.48 13.08
C ALA A 64 -5.36 -14.21 14.44
N GLU A 65 -4.25 -14.17 15.16
CA GLU A 65 -4.10 -14.74 16.50
C GLU A 65 -4.95 -14.00 17.54
N GLU A 66 -4.91 -12.66 17.53
CA GLU A 66 -5.70 -11.83 18.47
C GLU A 66 -7.21 -12.02 18.28
N LEU A 67 -7.67 -12.14 17.03
CA LEU A 67 -9.09 -12.25 16.71
C LEU A 67 -9.57 -13.71 16.60
N GLN A 68 -8.67 -14.70 16.68
CA GLN A 68 -8.96 -16.11 16.43
C GLN A 68 -9.65 -16.36 15.08
N ILE A 69 -9.18 -15.66 14.04
CA ILE A 69 -9.69 -15.72 12.66
C ILE A 69 -8.60 -16.26 11.74
N SER A 70 -8.99 -16.90 10.63
CA SER A 70 -8.00 -17.32 9.63
C SER A 70 -7.28 -16.12 9.01
N LYS A 71 -5.99 -16.28 8.72
CA LYS A 71 -5.16 -15.25 8.07
C LYS A 71 -5.74 -14.80 6.72
N GLU A 72 -6.34 -15.73 5.98
CA GLU A 72 -7.01 -15.45 4.69
C GLU A 72 -8.15 -14.45 4.89
N ARG A 73 -9.00 -14.69 5.89
CA ARG A 73 -10.14 -13.83 6.18
C ARG A 73 -9.72 -12.44 6.64
N VAL A 74 -8.65 -12.32 7.42
CA VAL A 74 -8.06 -11.01 7.75
C VAL A 74 -7.55 -10.29 6.49
N GLY A 75 -6.91 -11.03 5.57
CA GLY A 75 -6.45 -10.47 4.30
C GLY A 75 -7.59 -9.99 3.39
N GLU A 76 -8.72 -10.71 3.37
CA GLU A 76 -9.94 -10.27 2.68
C GLU A 76 -10.49 -8.98 3.28
N ILE A 77 -10.54 -8.88 4.62
CA ILE A 77 -10.98 -7.66 5.31
C ILE A 77 -10.07 -6.49 4.94
N ILE A 78 -8.75 -6.63 5.05
CA ILE A 78 -7.81 -5.55 4.72
C ILE A 78 -7.98 -5.09 3.26
N ARG A 79 -8.20 -6.02 2.32
CA ARG A 79 -8.44 -5.71 0.90
C ARG A 79 -9.77 -5.00 0.68
N ALA A 80 -10.84 -5.45 1.34
CA ALA A 80 -12.17 -4.87 1.22
C ALA A 80 -12.25 -3.43 1.76
N TYR A 81 -11.39 -3.10 2.73
CA TYR A 81 -11.30 -1.76 3.34
C TYR A 81 -10.15 -0.92 2.76
N GLU A 82 -9.60 -1.31 1.59
CA GLU A 82 -8.58 -0.56 0.83
C GLU A 82 -7.29 -0.21 1.60
N TYR A 83 -6.97 -0.97 2.65
CA TYR A 83 -5.74 -0.79 3.38
C TYR A 83 -4.55 -1.32 2.57
N GLU A 84 -3.72 -0.40 2.07
CA GLU A 84 -2.54 -0.76 1.29
C GLU A 84 -1.29 -0.87 2.16
N LYS A 85 -0.50 -1.92 1.90
CA LYS A 85 0.80 -2.09 2.54
C LYS A 85 1.83 -1.16 1.90
N ASN A 86 2.08 -0.03 2.56
CA ASN A 86 3.14 0.88 2.17
C ASN A 86 4.49 0.49 2.78
N GLN A 87 5.56 0.65 2.01
CA GLN A 87 6.91 0.58 2.57
C GLN A 87 7.11 1.78 3.50
N CYS A 88 7.61 1.53 4.70
CA CYS A 88 7.97 2.63 5.60
C CYS A 88 9.08 3.46 4.94
N ALA A 89 8.90 4.78 4.88
CA ALA A 89 9.96 5.69 4.47
C ALA A 89 11.20 5.45 5.35
N LEU A 90 12.36 5.28 4.71
CA LEU A 90 13.63 5.20 5.40
C LEU A 90 13.94 6.60 5.97
N GLY A 91 13.80 6.74 7.28
CA GLY A 91 14.23 7.96 7.97
C GLY A 91 15.76 8.05 8.00
N THR A 92 16.31 9.23 7.69
CA THR A 92 17.76 9.48 7.65
C THR A 92 18.41 9.47 9.04
N LYS A 93 17.66 9.73 10.12
CA LYS A 93 18.12 9.62 11.51
C LYS A 93 16.95 9.66 12.51
N MET A 94 17.06 8.91 13.61
CA MET A 94 16.15 9.09 14.76
C MET A 94 16.46 10.44 15.42
N LEU A 95 15.52 11.38 15.37
CA LEU A 95 15.69 12.71 15.96
C LEU A 95 15.45 12.68 17.46
N THR A 96 16.38 13.23 18.23
CA THR A 96 16.19 13.47 19.66
C THR A 96 15.15 14.57 19.89
N PRO A 97 14.49 14.65 21.07
CA PRO A 97 13.57 15.74 21.39
C PRO A 97 14.22 17.13 21.22
N PHE A 98 15.51 17.26 21.55
CA PHE A 98 16.28 18.47 21.36
C PHE A 98 16.47 18.82 19.87
N ASP A 99 16.82 17.83 19.03
CA ASP A 99 16.93 18.03 17.58
C ASP A 99 15.60 18.48 16.96
N LYS A 100 14.48 17.93 17.42
CA LYS A 100 13.14 18.34 16.99
C LYS A 100 12.87 19.79 17.38
N GLN A 101 13.18 20.17 18.62
CA GLN A 101 13.02 21.56 19.06
C GLN A 101 13.85 22.51 18.21
N ARG A 102 15.13 22.20 17.98
CA ARG A 102 16.02 23.01 17.15
C ARG A 102 15.52 23.14 15.70
N ARG A 103 14.95 22.09 15.12
CA ARG A 103 14.33 22.14 13.78
C ARG A 103 13.04 22.98 13.75
N LEU A 104 12.28 23.01 14.84
CA LEU A 104 11.08 23.87 14.92
C LEU A 104 11.44 25.35 15.09
N GLN A 105 12.58 25.66 15.72
CA GLN A 105 13.11 27.03 15.81
C GLN A 105 13.47 27.64 14.44
N THR A 106 13.56 26.82 13.38
CA THR A 106 13.67 27.29 11.98
C THR A 106 12.48 28.16 11.55
N ARG A 107 11.37 28.18 12.29
CA ARG A 107 10.27 29.13 12.09
C ARG A 107 10.73 30.60 12.10
N GLY A 108 11.72 30.96 12.91
CA GLY A 108 12.28 32.32 12.89
C GLY A 108 12.97 32.68 11.58
N ILE A 109 13.53 31.69 10.86
CA ILE A 109 14.10 31.90 9.52
C ILE A 109 12.97 32.14 8.51
N LEU A 110 11.85 31.42 8.61
CA LEU A 110 10.68 31.65 7.73
C LEU A 110 10.11 33.07 7.91
N GLU A 111 10.03 33.57 9.15
CA GLU A 111 9.56 34.93 9.44
C GLU A 111 10.52 36.01 8.91
N LEU A 112 11.84 35.76 8.93
CA LEU A 112 12.84 36.64 8.32
C LEU A 112 12.82 36.63 6.79
N VAL A 113 12.44 35.49 6.18
CA VAL A 113 12.34 35.36 4.73
C VAL A 113 11.09 36.07 4.21
N GLY A 114 9.98 36.07 4.96
CA GLY A 114 8.76 36.79 4.62
C GLY A 114 8.29 36.50 3.18
N ASP A 115 7.89 37.55 2.46
CA ASP A 115 7.50 37.47 1.04
C ASP A 115 8.68 37.65 0.07
N ASN A 116 9.88 37.97 0.57
CA ASN A 116 11.08 38.24 -0.24
C ASN A 116 11.94 36.99 -0.45
N ILE A 117 11.30 35.84 -0.69
CA ILE A 117 11.98 34.54 -0.79
C ILE A 117 13.02 34.56 -1.92
N ASP A 118 12.68 35.15 -3.07
CA ASP A 118 13.55 35.17 -4.26
C ASP A 118 14.87 35.92 -4.02
N GLU A 119 14.81 37.15 -3.49
CA GLU A 119 16.00 37.98 -3.25
C GLU A 119 16.96 37.36 -2.23
N ILE A 120 16.41 36.65 -1.25
CA ILE A 120 17.19 35.98 -0.21
C ILE A 120 17.81 34.69 -0.78
N CYS A 121 17.03 33.89 -1.52
CA CYS A 121 17.52 32.67 -2.15
C CYS A 121 18.67 32.94 -3.14
N ASP A 122 18.59 34.00 -3.93
CA ASP A 122 19.66 34.38 -4.88
C ASP A 122 20.99 34.73 -4.20
N ARG A 123 20.96 35.08 -2.90
CA ARG A 123 22.17 35.36 -2.11
C ARG A 123 22.71 34.14 -1.37
N ILE A 124 21.96 33.04 -1.31
CA ILE A 124 22.37 31.84 -0.60
C ILE A 124 23.17 30.94 -1.54
N VAL A 125 24.44 30.74 -1.18
CA VAL A 125 25.29 29.68 -1.74
C VAL A 125 25.28 28.50 -0.79
N THR A 126 24.87 27.33 -1.28
CA THR A 126 24.92 26.07 -0.54
C THR A 126 26.17 25.28 -0.91
N VAL A 127 26.66 24.50 0.04
CA VAL A 127 27.79 23.59 -0.14
C VAL A 127 27.39 22.25 0.42
N ASP A 128 27.59 21.18 -0.37
CA ASP A 128 27.41 19.81 0.08
C ASP A 128 28.57 18.94 -0.37
N GLU A 129 28.90 17.93 0.44
CA GLU A 129 29.95 16.97 0.16
C GLU A 129 29.36 15.57 0.05
N THR A 130 29.52 14.93 -1.10
CA THR A 130 28.99 13.60 -1.34
C THR A 130 30.06 12.62 -1.81
N TRP A 131 29.94 11.38 -1.37
CA TRP A 131 30.85 10.30 -1.77
C TRP A 131 30.40 9.68 -3.07
N VAL A 132 31.15 9.92 -4.15
CA VAL A 132 30.92 9.31 -5.47
C VAL A 132 31.71 7.99 -5.54
N ARG A 133 31.01 6.92 -5.91
CA ARG A 133 31.59 5.58 -6.05
C ARG A 133 31.63 5.21 -7.51
N GLN A 134 32.75 4.66 -7.98
CA GLN A 134 32.89 4.20 -9.36
C GLN A 134 31.99 2.99 -9.68
N TYR A 135 31.57 2.24 -8.67
CA TYR A 135 30.66 1.10 -8.80
C TYR A 135 29.36 1.37 -8.04
N ASP A 136 28.23 1.39 -8.76
CA ASP A 136 26.90 1.42 -8.16
C ASP A 136 26.32 -0.01 -8.13
N PRO A 137 26.22 -0.65 -6.94
CA PRO A 137 25.65 -1.99 -6.82
C PRO A 137 24.18 -2.06 -7.25
N ASN A 138 23.47 -0.92 -7.35
CA ASN A 138 22.06 -0.90 -7.77
C ASN A 138 21.85 -1.15 -9.26
N LEU A 139 22.88 -1.00 -10.11
CA LEU A 139 22.80 -1.34 -11.54
C LEU A 139 22.71 -2.87 -11.76
N ASN A 140 23.16 -3.66 -10.78
CA ASN A 140 23.09 -5.12 -10.79
C ASN A 140 21.79 -5.66 -10.18
N ARG A 141 20.81 -4.80 -9.84
CA ARG A 141 19.43 -5.28 -9.73
C ARG A 141 18.99 -5.69 -11.13
N SER A 142 19.13 -6.97 -11.41
CA SER A 142 18.46 -7.61 -12.54
C SER A 142 17.05 -7.02 -12.67
N PRO A 143 16.65 -6.53 -13.86
CA PRO A 143 15.30 -6.03 -14.05
C PRO A 143 14.36 -7.11 -13.54
N CYS A 144 13.35 -6.71 -12.76
CA CYS A 144 12.32 -7.59 -12.23
C CYS A 144 11.42 -8.11 -13.36
N ASN A 145 12.02 -8.76 -14.35
CA ASN A 145 11.35 -9.50 -15.38
C ASN A 145 10.76 -10.72 -14.68
N GLY A 146 9.43 -10.80 -14.66
CA GLY A 146 8.60 -11.79 -13.98
C GLY A 146 8.83 -13.24 -14.41
N ARG A 147 10.05 -13.75 -14.22
CA ARG A 147 10.37 -15.16 -14.41
C ARG A 147 10.07 -15.91 -13.13
N LYS A 148 9.27 -16.97 -13.29
CA LYS A 148 8.76 -17.86 -12.27
C LYS A 148 9.85 -18.24 -11.26
N ARG A 149 9.47 -18.21 -9.98
CA ARG A 149 10.14 -18.83 -8.82
C ARG A 149 10.83 -20.14 -9.24
N ARG A 150 12.15 -20.09 -9.42
CA ARG A 150 13.10 -21.21 -9.23
C ARG A 150 14.48 -20.78 -9.71
N LYS A 151 15.18 -20.06 -8.84
CA LYS A 151 16.59 -20.25 -8.44
C LYS A 151 16.90 -19.10 -7.48
N ALA A 152 17.57 -19.40 -6.38
CA ALA A 152 18.07 -18.36 -5.48
C ALA A 152 18.93 -17.41 -6.31
N ALA A 153 18.61 -16.12 -6.28
CA ALA A 153 19.47 -15.13 -6.90
C ALA A 153 20.82 -15.23 -6.19
N GLU A 154 21.84 -15.69 -6.91
CA GLU A 154 23.19 -15.75 -6.41
C GLU A 154 23.72 -14.32 -6.38
N GLU A 155 23.49 -13.65 -5.24
CA GLU A 155 23.98 -12.31 -5.00
C GLU A 155 25.49 -12.39 -4.82
N ILE A 156 26.24 -12.11 -5.89
CA ILE A 156 27.67 -11.85 -5.80
C ILE A 156 27.79 -10.57 -4.97
N ARG A 157 28.07 -10.71 -3.66
CA ARG A 157 28.40 -9.60 -2.78
C ARG A 157 29.63 -8.91 -3.37
N GLY A 158 29.41 -7.81 -4.08
CA GLY A 158 30.48 -7.01 -4.66
C GLY A 158 31.54 -6.67 -3.62
N SER A 159 32.79 -7.00 -3.92
CA SER A 159 33.95 -6.66 -3.11
C SER A 159 33.98 -5.16 -2.84
N LYS A 160 34.15 -4.74 -1.58
CA LYS A 160 34.17 -3.33 -1.16
C LYS A 160 35.43 -2.56 -1.60
N SER A 161 36.07 -2.96 -2.70
CA SER A 161 37.27 -2.33 -3.24
C SER A 161 36.91 -1.63 -4.55
N ALA A 162 36.19 -0.52 -4.43
CA ALA A 162 35.92 0.38 -5.54
C ALA A 162 36.42 1.77 -5.14
N SER A 163 37.20 2.40 -6.02
CA SER A 163 37.68 3.77 -5.91
C SER A 163 36.53 4.70 -5.49
N LYS A 164 36.77 5.52 -4.47
CA LYS A 164 35.84 6.52 -3.96
C LYS A 164 36.45 7.89 -4.13
N PHE A 165 35.66 8.82 -4.61
CA PHE A 165 36.02 10.23 -4.69
C PHE A 165 35.02 11.02 -3.85
N MET A 166 35.51 12.06 -3.17
CA MET A 166 34.64 13.03 -2.52
C MET A 166 34.40 14.15 -3.53
N ALA A 167 33.13 14.42 -3.83
CA ALA A 167 32.74 15.57 -4.63
C ALA A 167 32.22 16.66 -3.68
N THR A 168 32.78 17.85 -3.77
CA THR A 168 32.27 19.06 -3.11
C THR A 168 31.51 19.86 -4.15
N ILE A 169 30.22 20.12 -3.91
CA ILE A 169 29.32 20.78 -4.85
C ILE A 169 28.90 22.12 -4.24
N PHE A 170 29.06 23.19 -5.01
CA PHE A 170 28.54 24.51 -4.69
C PHE A 170 27.31 24.77 -5.55
N GLY A 171 26.20 25.15 -4.93
CA GLY A 171 24.94 25.45 -5.61
C GLY A 171 24.40 26.83 -5.22
N ILE A 172 23.68 27.45 -6.14
CA ILE A 172 22.86 28.64 -5.85
C ILE A 172 21.41 28.17 -5.70
N VAL A 173 20.72 28.65 -4.67
CA VAL A 173 19.31 28.30 -4.46
C VAL A 173 18.47 29.12 -5.43
N LYS A 174 17.64 28.44 -6.24
CA LYS A 174 16.71 29.10 -7.16
C LYS A 174 15.28 28.65 -6.90
N VAL A 175 14.37 29.59 -6.76
CA VAL A 175 12.94 29.34 -6.59
C VAL A 175 12.33 29.15 -7.98
N PHE A 176 11.49 28.13 -8.14
CA PHE A 176 10.72 27.87 -9.36
C PHE A 176 9.23 27.96 -9.00
N TYR A 177 8.51 28.82 -9.72
CA TYR A 177 7.05 29.01 -9.61
C TYR A 177 6.29 28.07 -10.56
#